data_AF-A0A5E4N0U8-F1
#
_entry.id   AF-A0A5E4N0U8-F1
#
_cell.length_a   1.000
_cell.length_b   1.000
_cell.length_c   1.000
_cell.angle_alpha   90.00
_cell.angle_beta   90.00
_cell.angle_gamma   90.00
#
_symmetry.space_group_name_H-M   'P 1'
#
loop_
_entity.id
_entity.type
_entity.pdbx_description
1 polymer ?
#
loop_
_entity_poly.entity_id
_entity_poly.type
_entity_poly.pdbx_seq_one_letter_code
_entity_poly.pdbx_strand_id
1 'polypeptide(L)'
;MFLKKITNLRSLRLENCYTRFLSKNLGAIRSMKNLKKLELINAEITDFVAIELRKCHGITALLIIPLFEEKCAHMNNLIIDCLLKLKNTLTHFVWGITLQYLRISDIFIQNYQKSLSDLGYSSNLSEKLEPLDNMAVYRTTKIKLQSELSKVNQSKLSNPLGTESPENDYGYKLSLDTVSVSELKHCLKSIFGNTKVKIIKILATEASQVFLSKHFDDF
;
A
#
# COMPACT_ATOMS: atom_id res chain seq x y z
N MET A 1 23.75 7.69 -15.62
CA MET A 1 22.50 6.93 -15.36
C MET A 1 21.48 7.23 -16.46
N PHE A 2 21.10 6.23 -17.26
CA PHE A 2 20.34 6.40 -18.52
C PHE A 2 18.99 7.12 -18.35
N LEU A 3 18.24 6.81 -17.29
CA LEU A 3 16.93 7.42 -17.02
C LEU A 3 16.97 8.96 -16.95
N LYS A 4 18.03 9.55 -16.37
CA LYS A 4 18.14 11.03 -16.26
C LYS A 4 18.22 11.74 -17.61
N LYS A 5 18.56 11.03 -18.69
CA LYS A 5 18.64 11.59 -20.04
C LYS A 5 17.30 11.65 -20.76
N ILE A 6 16.26 10.97 -20.25
CA ILE A 6 14.94 10.89 -20.89
C ILE A 6 14.02 11.94 -20.26
N THR A 7 14.04 13.15 -20.80
CA THR A 7 13.38 14.33 -20.20
C THR A 7 11.88 14.42 -20.48
N ASN A 8 11.39 13.80 -21.55
CA ASN A 8 10.00 13.87 -21.99
C ASN A 8 9.16 12.63 -21.65
N LEU A 9 9.71 11.70 -20.85
CA LEU A 9 9.01 10.48 -20.48
C LEU A 9 7.76 10.81 -19.64
N ARG A 10 6.57 10.38 -20.10
CA ARG A 10 5.29 10.59 -19.40
C ARG A 10 4.80 9.36 -18.63
N SER A 11 5.20 8.18 -19.08
CA SER A 11 4.87 6.90 -18.46
C SER A 11 6.12 6.05 -18.35
N LEU A 12 6.30 5.42 -17.19
CA LEU A 12 7.35 4.46 -16.92
C LEU A 12 6.71 3.21 -16.30
N ARG A 13 7.02 2.06 -16.89
CA ARG A 13 6.68 0.76 -16.34
C ARG A 13 7.96 0.00 -16.03
N LEU A 14 8.02 -0.55 -14.83
CA LEU A 14 9.13 -1.33 -14.32
C LEU A 14 8.60 -2.68 -13.87
N GLU A 15 9.12 -3.75 -14.47
CA GLU A 15 8.73 -5.13 -14.14
C GLU A 15 9.89 -5.87 -13.49
N ASN A 16 9.58 -6.78 -12.56
CA ASN A 16 10.53 -7.68 -11.90
C ASN A 16 11.74 -6.94 -11.32
N CYS A 17 11.46 -5.80 -10.67
CA CYS A 17 12.48 -4.90 -10.16
C CYS A 17 12.79 -5.20 -8.69
N TYR A 18 13.94 -5.82 -8.49
CA TYR A 18 14.51 -6.07 -7.16
C TYR A 18 15.10 -4.79 -6.54
N THR A 19 15.29 -4.80 -5.22
CA THR A 19 15.67 -3.62 -4.42
C THR A 19 16.86 -2.86 -4.97
N ARG A 20 17.89 -3.53 -5.50
CA ARG A 20 19.09 -2.87 -6.03
C ARG A 20 18.81 -1.97 -7.22
N PHE A 21 17.84 -2.32 -8.06
CA PHE A 21 17.45 -1.49 -9.20
C PHE A 21 16.63 -0.30 -8.74
N LEU A 22 15.54 -0.54 -7.98
CA LEU A 22 14.65 0.53 -7.53
C LEU A 22 15.39 1.56 -6.66
N SER A 23 16.25 1.10 -5.75
CA SER A 23 17.02 1.99 -4.87
C SER A 23 17.91 2.97 -5.63
N LYS A 24 18.54 2.52 -6.72
CA LYS A 24 19.37 3.39 -7.55
C LYS A 24 18.55 4.35 -8.40
N ASN A 25 17.39 3.90 -8.89
CA ASN A 25 16.64 4.59 -9.95
C ASN A 25 15.54 5.52 -9.45
N LEU A 26 14.97 5.31 -8.26
CA LEU A 26 13.84 6.12 -7.77
C LEU A 26 14.17 7.61 -7.62
N GLY A 27 15.39 7.96 -7.21
CA GLY A 27 15.83 9.36 -7.16
C GLY A 27 15.81 10.03 -8.53
N ALA A 28 16.12 9.29 -9.60
CA ALA A 28 16.02 9.78 -10.97
C ALA A 28 14.56 9.89 -11.43
N ILE A 29 13.75 8.87 -11.15
CA ILE A 29 12.30 8.84 -11.45
C ILE A 29 11.60 10.04 -10.81
N ARG A 30 11.89 10.34 -9.54
CA ARG A 30 11.38 11.52 -8.82
C ARG A 30 11.70 12.83 -9.54
N SER A 31 12.90 12.94 -10.12
CA SER A 31 13.34 14.18 -10.79
C SER A 31 12.73 14.40 -12.18
N MET A 32 11.99 13.43 -12.73
CA MET A 32 11.37 13.53 -14.06
C MET A 32 10.10 14.37 -14.00
N LYS A 33 10.19 15.66 -14.35
CA LYS A 33 9.07 16.62 -14.30
C LYS A 33 7.83 16.18 -15.09
N ASN A 34 8.05 15.50 -16.21
CA ASN A 34 6.99 15.09 -17.13
C ASN A 34 6.41 13.71 -16.83
N LEU A 35 7.02 12.93 -15.92
CA LEU A 35 6.55 11.59 -15.61
C LEU A 35 5.30 11.70 -14.74
N LYS A 36 4.17 11.19 -15.26
CA LYS A 36 2.87 11.21 -14.58
C LYS A 36 2.37 9.83 -14.19
N LYS A 37 2.75 8.81 -14.97
CA LYS A 37 2.33 7.43 -14.77
C LYS A 37 3.52 6.55 -14.39
N LEU A 38 3.41 5.88 -13.25
CA LEU A 38 4.38 4.90 -12.79
C LEU A 38 3.69 3.56 -12.54
N GLU A 39 4.17 2.51 -13.19
CA GLU A 39 3.72 1.13 -12.96
C GLU A 39 4.88 0.30 -12.42
N LEU A 40 4.71 -0.27 -11.23
CA LEU A 40 5.68 -1.12 -10.55
C LEU A 40 5.10 -2.53 -10.43
N ILE A 41 5.65 -3.48 -11.19
CA ILE A 41 5.11 -4.83 -11.33
C ILE A 41 6.12 -5.83 -10.82
N ASN A 42 5.70 -6.74 -9.95
CA ASN A 42 6.58 -7.65 -9.23
C ASN A 42 7.79 -6.88 -8.67
N ALA A 43 7.50 -5.76 -8.00
CA ALA A 43 8.51 -4.85 -7.48
C ALA A 43 8.74 -5.10 -5.99
N GLU A 44 10.00 -5.22 -5.58
CA GLU A 44 10.38 -5.41 -4.18
C GLU A 44 10.25 -4.07 -3.41
N ILE A 45 9.31 -4.00 -2.46
CA ILE A 45 9.01 -2.77 -1.72
C ILE A 45 9.66 -2.82 -0.34
N THR A 46 10.93 -2.41 -0.28
CA THR A 46 11.69 -2.21 0.98
C THR A 46 11.47 -0.82 1.58
N ASP A 47 11.94 -0.61 2.82
CA ASP A 47 11.86 0.69 3.50
C ASP A 47 12.46 1.82 2.65
N PHE A 48 13.61 1.59 2.02
CA PHE A 48 14.25 2.57 1.15
C PHE A 48 13.39 2.90 -0.08
N VAL A 49 12.86 1.88 -0.74
CA VAL A 49 11.96 2.03 -1.91
C VAL A 49 10.73 2.84 -1.52
N ALA A 50 10.12 2.52 -0.38
CA ALA A 50 8.97 3.24 0.15
C ALA A 50 9.28 4.71 0.46
N ILE A 51 10.42 4.99 1.10
CA ILE A 51 10.87 6.36 1.40
C ILE A 51 11.01 7.20 0.13
N GLU A 52 11.61 6.65 -0.92
CA GLU A 52 11.78 7.38 -2.18
C GLU A 52 10.47 7.51 -2.97
N LEU A 53 9.63 6.49 -2.96
CA LEU A 53 8.32 6.53 -3.63
C LEU A 53 7.40 7.60 -3.02
N ARG A 54 7.39 7.75 -1.68
CA ARG A 54 6.66 8.83 -0.96
C ARG A 54 7.00 10.23 -1.44
N LYS A 55 8.19 10.43 -2.02
CA LYS A 55 8.67 11.73 -2.49
C LYS A 55 8.26 12.01 -3.95
N CYS A 56 7.64 11.06 -4.64
CA CYS A 56 7.28 11.14 -6.05
C CYS A 56 5.95 11.89 -6.30
N HIS A 57 5.82 13.11 -5.76
CA HIS A 57 4.61 13.95 -5.87
C HIS A 57 4.22 14.34 -7.30
N GLY A 58 5.12 14.17 -8.28
CA GLY A 58 4.83 14.40 -9.70
C GLY A 58 3.98 13.30 -10.35
N ILE A 59 3.91 12.13 -9.72
CA ILE A 59 3.13 10.97 -10.18
C ILE A 59 1.66 11.18 -9.81
N THR A 60 0.81 11.08 -10.82
CA THR A 60 -0.65 11.18 -10.70
C THR A 60 -1.34 9.84 -10.93
N ALA A 61 -0.68 8.87 -11.56
CA ALA A 61 -1.20 7.54 -11.77
C ALA A 61 -0.21 6.46 -11.36
N LEU A 62 -0.66 5.58 -10.49
CA LEU A 62 0.19 4.57 -9.86
C LEU A 62 -0.46 3.18 -9.95
N LEU A 63 0.27 2.21 -10.50
CA LEU A 63 -0.04 0.79 -10.39
C LEU A 63 1.08 0.12 -9.59
N ILE A 64 0.72 -0.59 -8.53
CA ILE A 64 1.67 -1.40 -7.75
C ILE A 64 1.18 -2.84 -7.70
N ILE A 65 2.04 -3.76 -8.11
CA ILE A 65 1.95 -5.20 -7.85
C ILE A 65 3.26 -5.56 -7.17
N PRO A 66 3.29 -5.72 -5.84
CA PRO A 66 4.54 -5.97 -5.14
C PRO A 66 5.02 -7.40 -5.40
N LEU A 67 6.34 -7.58 -5.38
CA LEU A 67 6.94 -8.89 -5.21
C LEU A 67 6.81 -9.28 -3.75
N PHE A 68 6.22 -10.43 -3.50
CA PHE A 68 5.86 -10.83 -2.15
C PHE A 68 7.02 -11.51 -1.42
N GLU A 69 7.22 -11.07 -0.19
CA GLU A 69 8.22 -11.59 0.74
C GLU A 69 7.57 -12.06 2.04
N GLU A 70 8.32 -12.79 2.87
CA GLU A 70 7.85 -13.37 4.14
C GLU A 70 7.29 -12.32 5.12
N LYS A 71 7.72 -11.06 5.01
CA LYS A 71 7.30 -9.95 5.88
C LYS A 71 6.09 -9.20 5.35
N CYS A 72 5.00 -9.93 5.06
CA CYS A 72 3.79 -9.38 4.43
C CYS A 72 3.23 -8.15 5.16
N ALA A 73 3.15 -8.18 6.50
CA ALA A 73 2.66 -7.04 7.28
C ALA A 73 3.50 -5.78 7.07
N HIS A 74 4.82 -5.90 7.22
CA HIS A 74 5.77 -4.80 7.00
C HIS A 74 5.57 -4.17 5.62
N MET A 75 5.57 -4.98 4.58
CA MET A 75 5.40 -4.53 3.20
C MET A 75 4.06 -3.81 2.98
N ASN A 76 2.95 -4.32 3.52
CA ASN A 76 1.66 -3.66 3.43
C ASN A 76 1.68 -2.29 4.09
N ASN A 77 2.29 -2.18 5.25
CA ASN A 77 2.41 -0.91 5.97
C ASN A 77 3.25 0.09 5.18
N LEU A 78 4.35 -0.36 4.56
CA LEU A 78 5.16 0.47 3.69
C LEU A 78 4.36 1.01 2.51
N ILE A 79 3.59 0.17 1.84
CA ILE A 79 2.73 0.56 0.70
C ILE A 79 1.65 1.53 1.18
N ILE A 80 0.88 1.20 2.22
CA ILE A 80 -0.19 2.04 2.76
C ILE A 80 0.34 3.43 3.13
N ASP A 81 1.47 3.51 3.84
CA ASP A 81 2.10 4.78 4.17
C ASP A 81 2.53 5.57 2.93
N CYS A 82 3.02 4.90 1.88
CA CYS A 82 3.32 5.56 0.61
C CYS A 82 2.07 6.18 0.00
N LEU A 83 0.99 5.41 -0.05
CA LEU A 83 -0.28 5.84 -0.60
C LEU A 83 -0.82 7.04 0.19
N LEU A 84 -0.82 7.00 1.52
CA LEU A 84 -1.28 8.11 2.35
C LEU A 84 -0.48 9.40 2.13
N LYS A 85 0.81 9.32 1.78
CA LYS A 85 1.63 10.49 1.43
C LYS A 85 1.34 11.03 0.03
N LEU A 86 0.99 10.16 -0.91
CA LEU A 86 0.68 10.52 -2.30
C LEU A 86 -0.81 10.80 -2.54
N LYS A 87 -1.67 10.68 -1.52
CA LYS A 87 -3.13 10.78 -1.65
C LYS A 87 -3.62 12.08 -2.31
N ASN A 88 -2.89 13.17 -2.14
CA ASN A 88 -3.26 14.48 -2.71
C ASN A 88 -2.78 14.68 -4.15
N THR A 89 -1.90 13.81 -4.66
CA THR A 89 -1.34 13.93 -6.02
C THR A 89 -1.90 12.88 -6.97
N LEU A 90 -2.35 11.74 -6.44
CA LEU A 90 -2.89 10.64 -7.24
C LEU A 90 -4.30 10.96 -7.74
N THR A 91 -4.51 10.81 -9.04
CA THR A 91 -5.82 10.79 -9.69
C THR A 91 -6.26 9.35 -9.99
N HIS A 92 -5.31 8.44 -10.17
CA HIS A 92 -5.57 7.03 -10.47
C HIS A 92 -4.66 6.12 -9.65
N PHE A 93 -5.25 5.09 -9.02
CA PHE A 93 -4.49 4.11 -8.27
C PHE A 93 -5.03 2.71 -8.46
N VAL A 94 -4.13 1.77 -8.77
CA VAL A 94 -4.40 0.34 -8.79
C VAL A 94 -3.41 -0.39 -7.88
N TRP A 95 -3.92 -1.15 -6.92
CA TRP A 95 -3.14 -2.15 -6.19
C TRP A 95 -3.50 -3.54 -6.72
N GLY A 96 -2.59 -4.19 -7.43
CA GLY A 96 -2.72 -5.59 -7.77
C GLY A 96 -2.18 -6.48 -6.66
N ILE A 97 -3.03 -7.38 -6.19
CA ILE A 97 -2.73 -8.32 -5.11
C ILE A 97 -2.82 -9.72 -5.69
N THR A 98 -1.74 -10.49 -5.62
CA THR A 98 -1.78 -11.86 -6.14
C THR A 98 -2.53 -12.79 -5.19
N LEU A 99 -3.23 -13.78 -5.74
CA LEU A 99 -3.89 -14.82 -4.93
C LEU A 99 -2.87 -15.64 -4.11
N GLN A 100 -1.67 -15.86 -4.66
CA GLN A 100 -0.59 -16.53 -3.96
C GLN A 100 -0.21 -15.78 -2.68
N TYR A 101 -0.11 -14.46 -2.76
CA TYR A 101 0.15 -13.64 -1.59
C TYR A 101 -0.97 -13.69 -0.56
N LEU A 102 -2.22 -13.56 -1.00
CA LEU A 102 -3.36 -13.59 -0.06
C LEU A 102 -3.39 -14.91 0.71
N ARG A 103 -3.06 -16.02 0.04
CA ARG A 103 -2.89 -17.32 0.69
C ARG A 103 -1.76 -17.32 1.73
N ILE A 104 -0.60 -16.72 1.41
CA ILE A 104 0.52 -16.60 2.35
C ILE A 104 0.14 -15.72 3.55
N SER A 105 -0.57 -14.62 3.30
CA SER A 105 -1.09 -13.72 4.33
C SER A 105 -2.05 -14.45 5.27
N ASP A 106 -3.00 -15.24 4.73
CA ASP A 106 -3.92 -16.05 5.53
C ASP A 106 -3.15 -17.03 6.45
N ILE A 107 -2.18 -17.76 5.89
CA ILE A 107 -1.34 -18.70 6.67
C ILE A 107 -0.56 -17.96 7.76
N PHE A 108 0.02 -16.82 7.43
CA PHE A 108 0.77 -16.00 8.39
C PHE A 108 -0.11 -15.53 9.54
N ILE A 109 -1.32 -15.04 9.25
CA ILE A 109 -2.29 -14.59 10.25
C ILE A 109 -2.71 -15.75 11.15
N GLN A 110 -3.03 -16.91 10.57
CA GLN A 110 -3.40 -18.12 11.33
C GLN A 110 -2.28 -18.58 12.26
N ASN A 111 -1.03 -18.62 11.78
CA ASN A 111 0.13 -19.00 12.59
C ASN A 111 0.37 -18.01 13.74
N TYR A 112 0.21 -16.71 13.48
CA TYR A 112 0.33 -15.68 14.50
C TYR A 112 -0.78 -15.80 15.56
N GLN A 113 -2.04 -16.01 15.16
CA GLN A 113 -3.16 -16.23 16.07
C GLN A 113 -2.92 -17.47 16.96
N LYS A 114 -2.49 -18.58 16.36
CA LYS A 114 -2.17 -19.81 17.10
C LYS A 114 -1.06 -19.57 18.13
N SER A 115 0.02 -18.90 17.73
CA SER A 115 1.12 -18.56 18.64
C SER A 115 0.68 -17.67 19.80
N LEU A 116 -0.26 -16.73 19.59
CA LEU A 116 -0.84 -15.94 20.67
C LEU A 116 -1.65 -16.81 21.64
N SER A 117 -2.47 -17.72 21.11
CA SER A 117 -3.25 -18.66 21.92
C SER A 117 -2.36 -19.60 22.73
N ASP A 118 -1.29 -20.12 22.15
CA ASP A 118 -0.31 -20.98 22.83
C ASP A 118 0.40 -20.25 23.99
N LEU A 119 0.54 -18.92 23.88
CA LEU A 119 1.08 -18.04 24.91
C LEU A 119 0.03 -17.53 25.91
N GLY A 120 -1.23 -17.97 25.81
CA GLY A 120 -2.32 -17.58 26.71
C GLY A 120 -2.92 -16.19 26.46
N TYR A 121 -2.61 -15.55 25.32
CA TYR A 121 -3.22 -14.29 24.94
C TYR A 121 -4.57 -14.52 24.24
N SER A 122 -5.61 -13.78 24.65
CA SER A 122 -6.87 -13.73 23.91
C SER A 122 -6.66 -12.97 22.59
N SER A 123 -6.98 -13.63 21.48
CA SER A 123 -6.86 -13.02 20.16
C SER A 123 -8.09 -12.16 19.87
N ASN A 124 -7.88 -10.87 19.63
CA ASN A 124 -8.94 -9.98 19.10
C ASN A 124 -9.28 -10.29 17.62
N LEU A 125 -8.57 -11.21 16.97
CA LEU A 125 -8.82 -11.63 15.59
C LEU A 125 -9.83 -12.79 15.49
N SER A 126 -10.83 -12.83 16.37
CA SER A 126 -11.82 -13.93 16.46
C SER A 126 -12.85 -13.95 15.32
N GLU A 127 -12.77 -13.03 14.35
CA GLU A 127 -13.69 -13.01 13.22
C GLU A 127 -13.34 -14.13 12.22
N LYS A 128 -14.39 -14.75 11.67
CA LYS A 128 -14.27 -15.76 10.63
C LYS A 128 -13.61 -15.11 9.40
N LEU A 129 -12.32 -15.36 9.23
CA LEU A 129 -11.53 -14.81 8.13
C LEU A 129 -12.03 -15.39 6.80
N GLU A 130 -12.43 -14.52 5.89
CA GLU A 130 -12.81 -14.91 4.53
C GLU A 130 -11.55 -15.32 3.75
N PRO A 131 -11.48 -16.55 3.20
CA PRO A 131 -10.29 -17.01 2.50
C PRO A 131 -9.90 -16.07 1.35
N LEU A 132 -8.60 -15.80 1.22
CA LEU A 132 -8.03 -14.93 0.21
C LEU A 132 -8.59 -13.49 0.25
N ASP A 133 -9.02 -13.00 1.41
CA ASP A 133 -9.42 -11.60 1.60
C ASP A 133 -8.63 -10.88 2.69
N ASN A 134 -7.65 -11.52 3.35
CA ASN A 134 -7.04 -10.97 4.56
C ASN A 134 -5.63 -10.46 4.32
N MET A 135 -5.35 -9.24 4.80
CA MET A 135 -4.03 -8.65 4.79
C MET A 135 -3.58 -8.37 6.22
N ALA A 136 -2.43 -8.92 6.60
CA ALA A 136 -1.78 -8.58 7.85
C ALA A 136 -1.25 -7.14 7.79
N VAL A 137 -1.47 -6.35 8.84
CA VAL A 137 -0.94 -4.99 8.98
C VAL A 137 -0.46 -4.78 10.41
N TYR A 138 0.37 -3.76 10.63
CA TYR A 138 0.65 -3.34 12.01
C TYR A 138 -0.57 -2.61 12.56
N ARG A 139 -0.85 -2.79 13.85
CA ARG A 139 -1.92 -2.07 14.55
C ARG A 139 -1.83 -0.56 14.36
N THR A 140 -0.62 -0.01 14.39
CA THR A 140 -0.35 1.42 14.13
C THR A 140 -0.86 1.86 12.76
N THR A 141 -0.69 1.03 11.73
CA THR A 141 -1.20 1.29 10.38
C THR A 141 -2.72 1.22 10.33
N LYS A 142 -3.34 0.26 11.01
CA LYS A 142 -4.81 0.17 11.10
C LYS A 142 -5.41 1.42 11.77
N ILE A 143 -4.84 1.85 12.89
CA ILE A 143 -5.22 3.08 13.60
C ILE A 143 -5.05 4.31 12.69
N LYS A 144 -3.96 4.38 11.94
CA LYS A 144 -3.69 5.49 11.02
C LYS A 144 -4.74 5.58 9.91
N LEU A 145 -5.13 4.45 9.31
CA LEU A 145 -6.21 4.40 8.32
C LEU A 145 -7.53 4.88 8.91
N GLN A 146 -7.86 4.45 10.13
CA GLN A 146 -9.08 4.87 10.84
C GLN A 146 -9.06 6.38 11.16
N SER A 147 -7.92 6.92 11.59
CA SER A 147 -7.75 8.36 11.85
C SER A 147 -7.89 9.21 10.58
N GLU A 148 -7.35 8.76 9.45
CA GLU A 148 -7.52 9.46 8.18
C GLU A 148 -8.98 9.39 7.69
N LEU A 149 -9.65 8.26 7.90
CA LEU A 149 -11.06 8.10 7.56
C LEU A 149 -11.98 9.00 8.42
N SER A 150 -11.71 9.12 9.72
CA SER A 150 -12.49 9.98 10.61
C SER A 150 -12.32 11.47 10.27
N LYS A 151 -11.11 11.92 9.89
CA LYS A 151 -10.88 13.30 9.39
C LYS A 151 -11.72 13.62 8.15
N VAL A 152 -11.82 12.67 7.21
CA VAL A 152 -12.67 12.85 6.02
C VAL A 152 -14.15 12.96 6.40
N ASN A 153 -14.62 12.12 7.32
CA ASN A 153 -16.00 12.15 7.76
C ASN A 153 -16.35 13.41 8.58
N GLN A 154 -15.43 13.89 9.41
CA GLN A 154 -15.56 15.16 10.14
C GLN A 154 -15.48 16.37 9.22
N SER A 155 -14.69 16.36 8.14
CA SER A 155 -14.67 17.48 7.17
C SER A 155 -16.00 17.75 6.44
N LYS A 156 -16.98 16.83 6.56
CA LYS A 156 -18.36 17.00 6.07
C LYS A 156 -19.32 17.59 7.11
N LEU A 157 -18.89 17.81 8.35
CA LEU A 157 -19.67 18.40 9.43
C LEU A 157 -18.80 19.42 10.17
N SER A 158 -19.18 20.69 10.12
CA SER A 158 -18.38 21.83 10.61
C SER A 158 -17.72 21.68 11.99
N ASN A 159 -16.42 22.04 12.01
CA ASN A 159 -15.52 22.49 13.07
C ASN A 159 -14.97 21.54 14.18
N PRO A 160 -13.73 21.79 14.63
CA PRO A 160 -12.85 20.76 15.19
C PRO A 160 -12.79 20.78 16.71
N LEU A 161 -12.77 19.60 17.32
CA LEU A 161 -12.24 19.42 18.67
C LEU A 161 -10.91 18.67 18.56
N GLY A 162 -9.84 19.37 18.90
CA GLY A 162 -8.51 18.80 19.00
C GLY A 162 -8.49 17.65 20.01
N THR A 163 -7.70 16.62 19.72
CA THR A 163 -7.23 15.69 20.72
C THR A 163 -5.77 15.42 20.46
N GLU A 164 -4.97 15.78 21.46
CA GLU A 164 -3.54 15.59 21.54
C GLU A 164 -3.22 14.09 21.46
N SER A 165 -2.19 13.75 20.69
CA SER A 165 -1.56 12.44 20.73
C SER A 165 -0.59 12.40 21.91
N PRO A 166 -0.66 11.41 22.82
CA PRO A 166 0.44 11.21 23.76
C PRO A 166 1.64 10.65 22.99
N GLU A 167 2.69 11.46 22.90
CA GLU A 167 4.06 10.98 22.77
C GLU A 167 4.43 10.18 24.02
N ASN A 168 5.21 9.11 23.82
CA ASN A 168 5.97 8.25 24.76
C ASN A 168 5.75 6.78 24.36
N ASP A 169 6.68 5.85 24.40
CA ASP A 169 8.14 5.80 24.48
C ASP A 169 8.50 4.31 24.21
N TYR A 170 9.74 4.02 23.82
CA TYR A 170 10.24 2.77 23.21
C TYR A 170 9.74 1.44 23.80
N GLY A 171 9.06 0.61 22.96
CA GLY A 171 8.79 -0.80 23.31
C GLY A 171 7.71 -1.52 22.49
N TYR A 172 7.55 -1.25 21.18
CA TYR A 172 6.52 -1.96 20.41
C TYR A 172 6.94 -3.40 20.09
N LYS A 173 6.46 -4.35 20.89
CA LYS A 173 6.07 -5.65 20.35
C LYS A 173 5.01 -5.33 19.28
N LEU A 174 5.41 -5.30 18.00
CA LEU A 174 4.57 -4.90 16.87
C LEU A 174 3.32 -5.80 16.86
N SER A 175 2.23 -5.32 17.46
CA SER A 175 0.96 -6.03 17.45
C SER A 175 0.42 -6.02 16.02
N LEU A 176 0.19 -7.22 15.49
CA LEU A 176 -0.42 -7.40 14.19
C LEU A 176 -1.94 -7.32 14.33
N ASP A 177 -2.56 -6.66 13.36
CA ASP A 177 -4.00 -6.70 13.11
C ASP A 177 -4.22 -7.20 11.67
N THR A 178 -5.48 -7.49 11.37
CA THR A 178 -5.91 -7.86 10.01
C THR A 178 -6.84 -6.80 9.47
N VAL A 179 -6.72 -6.56 8.17
CA VAL A 179 -7.61 -5.72 7.37
C VAL A 179 -8.00 -6.53 6.14
N SER A 180 -9.29 -6.58 5.82
CA SER A 180 -9.73 -7.28 4.62
C SER A 180 -9.43 -6.45 3.35
N VAL A 181 -9.27 -7.08 2.19
CA VAL A 181 -9.08 -6.36 0.92
C VAL A 181 -10.28 -5.46 0.64
N SER A 182 -11.47 -5.90 1.01
CA SER A 182 -12.72 -5.14 0.92
C SER A 182 -12.71 -3.90 1.83
N GLU A 183 -12.32 -4.06 3.10
CA GLU A 183 -12.17 -2.96 4.05
C GLU A 183 -11.11 -1.96 3.57
N LEU A 184 -9.94 -2.44 3.13
CA LEU A 184 -8.86 -1.61 2.63
C LEU A 184 -9.29 -0.80 1.40
N LYS A 185 -10.00 -1.43 0.46
CA LYS A 185 -10.54 -0.75 -0.73
C LYS A 185 -11.51 0.36 -0.34
N HIS A 186 -12.40 0.10 0.63
CA HIS A 186 -13.33 1.11 1.12
C HIS A 186 -12.59 2.27 1.80
N CYS A 187 -11.66 1.97 2.71
CA CYS A 187 -10.84 2.96 3.40
C CYS A 187 -10.07 3.85 2.42
N LEU A 188 -9.34 3.26 1.46
CA LEU A 188 -8.56 4.03 0.49
C LEU A 188 -9.46 4.88 -0.42
N LYS A 189 -10.60 4.36 -0.89
CA LYS A 189 -11.54 5.16 -1.68
C LYS A 189 -12.03 6.38 -0.91
N SER A 190 -12.40 6.20 0.35
CA SER A 190 -12.90 7.29 1.20
C SER A 190 -11.80 8.31 1.52
N ILE A 191 -10.58 7.85 1.83
CA ILE A 191 -9.44 8.72 2.15
C ILE A 191 -8.98 9.55 0.93
N PHE A 192 -9.06 8.97 -0.27
CA PHE A 192 -8.52 9.58 -1.48
C PHE A 192 -9.56 10.43 -2.23
N GLY A 193 -10.83 10.36 -1.85
CA GLY A 193 -11.91 11.19 -2.38
C GLY A 193 -12.07 11.04 -3.90
N ASN A 194 -11.50 11.98 -4.66
CA ASN A 194 -11.64 12.06 -6.11
C ASN A 194 -10.70 11.10 -6.88
N THR A 195 -9.72 10.47 -6.23
CA THR A 195 -8.86 9.49 -6.90
C THR A 195 -9.67 8.24 -7.27
N LYS A 196 -9.53 7.77 -8.51
CA LYS A 196 -10.07 6.48 -8.92
C LYS A 196 -9.20 5.36 -8.35
N VAL A 197 -9.70 4.69 -7.31
CA VAL A 197 -9.00 3.59 -6.63
C VAL A 197 -9.58 2.23 -7.00
N LYS A 198 -8.71 1.31 -7.42
CA LYS A 198 -9.01 -0.12 -7.58
C LYS A 198 -8.02 -0.96 -6.79
N ILE A 199 -8.53 -1.97 -6.10
CA ILE A 199 -7.73 -3.08 -5.59
C ILE A 199 -8.22 -4.32 -6.32
N ILE A 200 -7.32 -5.03 -6.99
CA ILE A 200 -7.64 -6.19 -7.83
C ILE A 200 -6.92 -7.42 -7.31
N LYS A 201 -7.61 -8.56 -7.31
CA LYS A 201 -7.04 -9.87 -7.04
C LYS A 201 -6.67 -10.52 -8.38
N ILE A 202 -5.47 -11.03 -8.52
CA ILE A 202 -4.94 -11.56 -9.79
C ILE A 202 -4.15 -12.85 -9.60
N LEU A 203 -4.01 -13.65 -10.65
CA LEU A 203 -3.02 -14.72 -10.65
C LEU A 203 -1.61 -14.11 -10.79
N ALA A 204 -0.61 -14.74 -10.16
CA ALA A 204 0.77 -14.27 -10.28
C ALA A 204 1.26 -14.29 -11.74
N THR A 205 0.80 -15.27 -12.53
CA THR A 205 1.08 -15.41 -13.96
C THR A 205 0.49 -14.28 -14.82
N GLU A 206 -0.48 -13.53 -14.29
CA GLU A 206 -1.17 -12.45 -15.00
C GLU A 206 -0.62 -11.07 -14.64
N ALA A 207 0.30 -10.95 -13.68
CA ALA A 207 0.80 -9.67 -13.17
C ALA A 207 1.33 -8.75 -14.27
N SER A 208 2.13 -9.28 -15.21
CA SER A 208 2.65 -8.52 -16.36
C SER A 208 1.57 -8.11 -17.37
N GLN A 209 0.38 -8.69 -17.33
CA GLN A 209 -0.73 -8.35 -18.23
C GLN A 209 -1.64 -7.24 -17.68
N VAL A 210 -1.42 -6.85 -16.41
CA VAL A 210 -2.13 -5.76 -15.76
C VAL A 210 -1.51 -4.42 -16.15
N PHE A 211 -2.33 -3.53 -16.67
CA PHE A 211 -1.96 -2.17 -17.04
C PHE A 211 -2.99 -1.20 -16.47
N LEU A 212 -2.53 -0.02 -16.07
CA LEU A 212 -3.41 1.01 -15.53
C LEU A 212 -4.47 1.44 -16.57
N SER A 213 -4.10 1.47 -17.85
CA SER A 213 -5.00 1.80 -18.98
C SER A 213 -6.11 0.78 -19.24
N LYS A 214 -5.98 -0.46 -18.76
CA LYS A 214 -7.08 -1.45 -18.82
C LYS A 214 -8.12 -1.25 -17.72
N HIS A 215 -7.82 -0.37 -16.76
CA HIS A 215 -8.64 -0.16 -15.58
C HIS A 215 -9.31 1.21 -15.56
N PHE A 216 -8.79 2.17 -16.32
CA PHE A 216 -9.34 3.52 -16.41
C PHE A 216 -9.25 3.98 -17.86
N ASP A 217 -10.39 4.38 -18.42
CA ASP A 217 -10.52 4.73 -19.85
C ASP A 217 -10.05 6.16 -20.16
N ASP A 218 -9.82 6.97 -19.13
CA ASP A 218 -9.46 8.39 -19.22
C ASP A 218 -7.95 8.65 -19.05
N PHE A 219 -7.12 7.69 -19.50
CA PHE A 219 -5.68 7.72 -19.32
C PHE A 219 -4.87 7.65 -20.61
#